data_AF-A0A8J5VC15-F1
#
_entry.id   AF-A0A8J5VC15-F1
#
_cell.length_a   1.000
_cell.length_b   1.000
_cell.length_c   1.000
_cell.angle_alpha   90.00
_cell.angle_beta   90.00
_cell.angle_gamma   90.00
#
_symmetry.space_group_name_H-M   'P 1'
#
loop_
_entity.id
_entity.type
_entity.pdbx_description
1 polymer ?
#
loop_
_entity_poly.entity_id
_entity_poly.type
_entity_poly.pdbx_seq_one_letter_code
_entity_poly.pdbx_strand_id
1 'polypeptide(L)'
;MAVDISPNNDGGVLKEILKEGVGEEVPAPGSKVKVHYTGTLLDGTKFDSSKDRGEPFEFDLGEGRVIKAWDIGVATMKKGEVAMLTCDAKYAYGKAGSPPTIPPDATLKFEVEVLDWIGEDLSPNKDASIQRFQIVAGEDQGIVEGLEAALAKFRIGEKSRLVIKSKFAFKKTGNKEFNIPPDADVEYIVEMKSFEKLADVWSMEPETIIEQAKISKEKSTNYFKSGKYHLAIKMSRKVVEYLESDSEFDEKLKPERDQLLLSAYLNLGLFYLMINDNFEAKNACTKALAIDSSNEKALFRRGQALLALSQPEEAKSNFEMVIKIKPNNTAAVKQIAACRDMIQKNRAQEKKLYANMFEKMAKADKQKEEEFLRRQPDVMQGTLGEWGQEERPGGRDATAFEKENPNILMLNANGTDEFKNM
;
A
#
# COMPACT_ATOMS: atom_id res chain seq x y z
N MET A 1 34.77 26.37 -14.53
CA MET A 1 34.84 24.88 -14.55
C MET A 1 33.42 24.38 -14.56
N ALA A 2 33.07 23.58 -15.57
CA ALA A 2 31.74 23.01 -15.68
C ALA A 2 31.51 21.92 -14.62
N VAL A 3 30.35 21.96 -13.98
CA VAL A 3 29.91 21.00 -12.94
C VAL A 3 28.84 20.10 -13.54
N ASP A 4 28.92 18.79 -13.28
CA ASP A 4 27.86 17.86 -13.64
C ASP A 4 26.68 18.01 -12.68
N ILE A 5 25.52 18.35 -13.24
CA ILE A 5 24.27 18.53 -12.51
C ILE A 5 23.21 17.51 -12.94
N SER A 6 23.59 16.49 -13.71
CA SER A 6 22.68 15.42 -14.10
C SER A 6 22.23 14.59 -12.88
N PRO A 7 20.96 14.18 -12.79
CA PRO A 7 20.45 13.40 -11.66
C PRO A 7 21.19 12.07 -11.42
N ASN A 8 21.75 11.50 -12.48
CA ASN A 8 22.48 10.22 -12.43
C ASN A 8 24.01 10.41 -12.36
N ASN A 9 24.50 11.66 -12.29
CA ASN A 9 25.92 12.00 -12.30
C ASN A 9 26.67 11.33 -13.47
N ASP A 10 26.05 11.42 -14.65
CA ASP A 10 26.39 10.70 -15.86
C ASP A 10 26.98 11.61 -16.96
N GLY A 11 27.38 12.82 -16.59
CA GLY A 11 27.94 13.86 -17.47
C GLY A 11 26.96 14.44 -18.48
N GLY A 12 25.66 14.11 -18.40
CA GLY A 12 24.70 14.46 -19.43
C GLY A 12 24.19 15.90 -19.41
N VAL A 13 24.35 16.60 -18.29
CA VAL A 13 24.02 18.03 -18.15
C VAL A 13 25.15 18.69 -17.37
N LEU A 14 25.98 19.46 -18.06
CA LEU A 14 27.07 20.20 -17.45
C LEU A 14 26.73 21.69 -17.40
N LYS A 15 26.97 22.32 -16.25
CA LYS A 15 26.72 23.74 -16.03
C LYS A 15 28.02 24.47 -15.71
N GLU A 16 28.28 25.56 -16.43
CA GLU A 16 29.35 26.51 -16.11
C GLU A 16 28.75 27.90 -15.90
N ILE A 17 28.97 28.49 -14.72
CA ILE A 17 28.51 29.84 -14.42
C ILE A 17 29.42 30.84 -15.14
N LEU A 18 28.84 31.67 -16.00
CA LEU A 18 29.51 32.76 -16.72
C LEU A 18 29.40 34.08 -15.95
N LYS A 19 28.27 34.29 -15.28
CA LYS A 19 28.01 35.42 -14.40
C LYS A 19 27.18 34.94 -13.22
N GLU A 20 27.66 35.21 -12.01
CA GLU A 20 26.93 34.91 -10.78
C GLU A 20 25.61 35.69 -10.71
N GLY A 21 24.57 35.02 -10.24
CA GLY A 21 23.30 35.66 -9.90
C GLY A 21 23.35 36.32 -8.52
N VAL A 22 22.22 36.89 -8.12
CA VAL A 22 22.04 37.57 -6.83
C VAL A 22 21.15 36.71 -5.93
N GLY A 23 21.51 36.65 -4.65
CA GLY A 23 20.78 35.88 -3.63
C GLY A 23 21.15 34.40 -3.61
N GLU A 24 20.44 33.65 -2.76
CA GLU A 24 20.60 32.19 -2.63
C GLU A 24 19.37 31.42 -3.15
N GLU A 25 18.32 32.14 -3.56
CA GLU A 25 17.09 31.53 -4.05
C GLU A 25 17.20 31.08 -5.50
N VAL A 26 16.54 29.96 -5.79
CA VAL A 26 16.41 29.37 -7.13
C VAL A 26 14.94 29.04 -7.38
N PRO A 27 14.47 29.00 -8.65
CA PRO A 27 13.07 28.72 -8.95
C PRO A 27 12.68 27.29 -8.54
N ALA A 28 11.60 27.18 -7.75
CA ALA A 28 11.00 25.89 -7.41
C ALA A 28 10.22 25.29 -8.59
N PRO A 29 10.04 23.96 -8.66
CA PRO A 29 9.16 23.33 -9.65
C PRO A 29 7.75 23.94 -9.65
N GLY A 30 7.19 24.16 -10.84
CA GLY A 30 5.91 24.86 -11.05
C GLY A 30 6.02 26.39 -11.07
N SER A 31 7.21 26.96 -10.84
CA SER A 31 7.44 28.40 -11.06
C SER A 31 7.37 28.72 -12.56
N LYS A 32 6.77 29.86 -12.90
CA LYS A 32 6.89 30.44 -14.23
C LYS A 32 8.19 31.24 -14.30
N VAL A 33 9.16 30.73 -15.05
CA VAL A 33 10.51 31.30 -15.15
C VAL A 33 10.64 32.11 -16.44
N LYS A 34 11.28 33.27 -16.35
CA LYS A 34 11.55 34.19 -17.45
C LYS A 34 13.05 34.22 -17.74
N VAL A 35 13.43 33.87 -18.96
CA VAL A 35 14.84 33.75 -19.34
C VAL A 35 15.17 34.43 -20.66
N HIS A 36 16.42 34.88 -20.78
CA HIS A 36 17.06 35.05 -22.09
C HIS A 36 17.95 33.85 -22.40
N TYR A 37 18.04 33.45 -23.66
CA TYR A 37 18.94 32.37 -24.06
C TYR A 37 19.46 32.52 -25.48
N THR A 38 20.59 31.86 -25.73
CA THR A 38 21.14 31.58 -27.05
C THR A 38 21.54 30.11 -27.12
N GLY A 39 20.97 29.37 -28.07
CA GLY A 39 21.26 27.95 -28.33
C GLY A 39 22.17 27.77 -29.53
N THR A 40 23.26 27.01 -29.34
CA THR A 40 24.22 26.66 -30.40
C THR A 40 24.54 25.17 -30.42
N LEU A 41 24.91 24.66 -31.60
CA LEU A 41 25.59 23.37 -31.74
C LEU A 41 27.05 23.46 -31.23
N LEU A 42 27.71 22.32 -31.09
CA LEU A 42 29.12 22.28 -30.65
C LEU A 42 30.09 22.95 -31.63
N ASP A 43 29.74 23.02 -32.92
CA ASP A 43 30.50 23.73 -33.94
C ASP A 43 30.31 25.26 -33.90
N GLY A 44 29.45 25.75 -32.99
CA GLY A 44 29.13 27.17 -32.84
C GLY A 44 27.93 27.65 -33.67
N THR A 45 27.32 26.79 -34.49
CA THR A 45 26.14 27.16 -35.27
C THR A 45 24.98 27.50 -34.34
N LYS A 46 24.56 28.76 -34.35
CA LYS A 46 23.38 29.23 -33.61
C LYS A 46 22.11 28.74 -34.29
N PHE A 47 21.26 28.02 -33.55
CA PHE A 47 19.98 27.53 -34.06
C PHE A 47 18.78 28.33 -33.51
N ASP A 48 18.92 28.97 -32.34
CA ASP A 48 17.85 29.75 -31.74
C ASP A 48 18.36 30.77 -30.71
N SER A 49 17.67 31.88 -30.53
CA SER A 49 18.01 32.94 -29.56
C SER A 49 16.79 33.80 -29.23
N SER A 50 16.48 33.96 -27.94
CA SER A 50 15.44 34.91 -27.52
C SER A 50 15.92 36.36 -27.54
N LYS A 51 17.24 36.59 -27.42
CA LYS A 51 17.84 37.92 -27.55
C LYS A 51 17.65 38.48 -28.97
N ASP A 52 17.69 37.61 -29.99
CA ASP A 52 17.47 37.99 -31.39
C ASP A 52 16.01 38.40 -31.66
N ARG A 53 15.07 37.86 -30.88
CA ARG A 53 13.64 38.21 -30.94
C ARG A 53 13.29 39.46 -30.15
N GLY A 54 14.17 39.93 -29.27
CA GLY A 54 13.94 41.09 -28.42
C GLY A 54 12.97 40.85 -27.25
N GLU A 55 12.47 39.63 -27.08
CA GLU A 55 11.52 39.28 -26.02
C GLU A 55 12.02 38.06 -25.21
N PRO A 56 11.95 38.11 -23.86
CA PRO A 56 12.26 36.95 -23.03
C PRO A 56 11.35 35.76 -23.30
N PHE A 57 11.87 34.56 -23.06
CA PHE A 57 11.08 33.34 -23.12
C PHE A 57 10.58 32.99 -21.72
N GLU A 58 9.29 32.67 -21.61
CA GLU A 58 8.64 32.25 -20.37
C GLU A 58 8.17 30.81 -20.48
N PHE A 59 8.40 30.02 -19.44
CA PHE A 59 7.94 28.64 -19.36
C PHE A 59 7.74 28.19 -17.92
N ASP A 60 6.92 27.15 -17.72
CA ASP A 60 6.66 26.55 -16.42
C ASP A 60 7.73 25.46 -16.13
N LEU A 61 8.51 25.66 -15.08
CA LEU A 61 9.68 24.85 -14.75
C LEU A 61 9.30 23.49 -14.17
N GLY A 62 9.86 22.41 -14.70
CA GLY A 62 9.67 21.04 -14.18
C GLY A 62 8.40 20.34 -14.68
N GLU A 63 7.69 20.91 -15.65
CA GLU A 63 6.49 20.33 -16.27
C GLU A 63 6.77 19.67 -17.63
N GLY A 64 8.03 19.52 -18.03
CA GLY A 64 8.39 18.91 -19.32
C GLY A 64 7.99 19.76 -20.54
N ARG A 65 7.76 21.06 -20.34
CA ARG A 65 7.49 22.04 -21.42
C ARG A 65 8.72 22.38 -22.24
N VAL A 66 9.90 22.09 -21.72
CA VAL A 66 11.21 22.31 -22.32
C VAL A 66 12.02 21.01 -22.32
N ILE A 67 13.22 21.01 -22.93
CA ILE A 67 14.10 19.84 -22.87
C ILE A 67 14.51 19.52 -21.43
N LYS A 68 14.75 18.24 -21.13
CA LYS A 68 15.08 17.77 -19.77
C LYS A 68 16.26 18.51 -19.15
N ALA A 69 17.27 18.83 -19.97
CA ALA A 69 18.44 19.56 -19.52
C ALA A 69 18.12 20.98 -19.00
N TRP A 70 17.08 21.63 -19.54
CA TRP A 70 16.63 22.93 -19.07
C TRP A 70 15.89 22.84 -17.74
N ASP A 71 14.98 21.85 -17.60
CA ASP A 71 14.30 21.61 -16.32
C ASP A 71 15.30 21.33 -15.19
N ILE A 72 16.40 20.63 -15.49
CA ILE A 72 17.49 20.38 -14.54
C ILE A 72 18.35 21.63 -14.32
N GLY A 73 18.79 22.27 -15.40
CA GLY A 73 19.75 23.38 -15.36
C GLY A 73 19.20 24.63 -14.71
N VAL A 74 18.05 25.10 -15.18
CA VAL A 74 17.43 26.36 -14.72
C VAL A 74 16.99 26.27 -13.26
N ALA A 75 16.60 25.09 -12.78
CA ALA A 75 16.29 24.85 -11.37
C ALA A 75 17.48 25.08 -10.41
N THR A 76 18.70 25.18 -10.93
CA THR A 76 19.91 25.46 -10.14
C THR A 76 20.38 26.91 -10.24
N MET A 77 19.71 27.75 -11.03
CA MET A 77 20.18 29.08 -11.38
C MET A 77 19.54 30.16 -10.49
N LYS A 78 20.35 31.11 -10.06
CA LYS A 78 19.94 32.28 -9.27
C LYS A 78 19.40 33.41 -10.16
N LYS A 79 18.68 34.36 -9.57
CA LYS A 79 18.19 35.54 -10.31
C LYS A 79 19.35 36.36 -10.87
N GLY A 80 19.32 36.66 -12.16
CA GLY A 80 20.37 37.37 -12.88
C GLY A 80 21.61 36.54 -13.23
N GLU A 81 21.62 35.24 -12.90
CA GLU A 81 22.72 34.34 -13.24
C GLU A 81 22.75 34.08 -14.75
N VAL A 82 23.95 34.10 -15.32
CA VAL A 82 24.20 33.66 -16.70
C VAL A 82 25.05 32.40 -16.63
N ALA A 83 24.57 31.30 -17.21
CA ALA A 83 25.28 30.03 -17.24
C ALA A 83 25.29 29.41 -18.64
N MET A 84 26.36 28.69 -18.93
CA MET A 84 26.48 27.81 -20.08
C MET A 84 26.05 26.40 -19.68
N LEU A 85 24.98 25.90 -20.29
CA LEU A 85 24.51 24.53 -20.16
C LEU A 85 24.97 23.72 -21.37
N THR A 86 25.73 22.65 -21.14
CA THR A 86 26.07 21.65 -22.16
C THR A 86 25.20 20.43 -21.95
N CYS A 87 24.38 20.13 -22.95
CA CYS A 87 23.28 19.17 -22.86
C CYS A 87 23.55 18.01 -23.81
N ASP A 88 23.81 16.82 -23.26
CA ASP A 88 23.90 15.59 -24.05
C ASP A 88 22.55 15.27 -24.72
N ALA A 89 22.61 14.60 -25.88
CA ALA A 89 21.42 14.27 -26.66
C ALA A 89 20.33 13.58 -25.82
N LYS A 90 20.69 12.72 -24.86
CA LYS A 90 19.73 12.00 -24.00
C LYS A 90 18.88 12.93 -23.11
N TYR A 91 19.39 14.13 -22.80
CA TYR A 91 18.70 15.17 -22.03
C TYR A 91 18.19 16.32 -22.92
N ALA A 92 18.37 16.22 -24.24
CA ALA A 92 17.88 17.14 -25.26
C ALA A 92 16.88 16.46 -26.22
N TYR A 93 17.17 16.38 -27.52
CA TYR A 93 16.27 15.83 -28.55
C TYR A 93 16.58 14.38 -28.96
N GLY A 94 17.57 13.74 -28.34
CA GLY A 94 17.92 12.34 -28.54
C GLY A 94 18.22 11.96 -30.00
N LYS A 95 17.99 10.69 -30.32
CA LYS A 95 18.24 10.09 -31.66
C LYS A 95 17.39 10.68 -32.77
N ALA A 96 16.28 11.34 -32.44
CA ALA A 96 15.40 11.95 -33.43
C ALA A 96 15.91 13.33 -33.88
N GLY A 97 16.58 14.06 -32.98
CA GLY A 97 16.88 15.48 -33.19
C GLY A 97 15.60 16.32 -33.26
N SER A 98 15.71 17.52 -33.82
CA SER A 98 14.58 18.37 -34.21
C SER A 98 14.87 18.96 -35.60
N PRO A 99 14.65 18.18 -36.67
CA PRO A 99 14.92 18.64 -38.03
C PRO A 99 14.10 19.89 -38.40
N PRO A 100 14.63 20.78 -39.24
CA PRO A 100 15.92 20.70 -39.94
C PRO A 100 17.11 21.27 -39.15
N THR A 101 16.87 21.90 -37.99
CA THR A 101 17.87 22.71 -37.29
C THR A 101 18.74 21.92 -36.31
N ILE A 102 18.19 20.88 -35.68
CA ILE A 102 18.90 20.07 -34.69
C ILE A 102 19.05 18.64 -35.22
N PRO A 103 20.29 18.18 -35.49
CA PRO A 103 20.54 16.82 -35.96
C PRO A 103 20.21 15.74 -34.90
N PRO A 104 20.02 14.48 -35.34
CA PRO A 104 20.06 13.31 -34.47
C PRO A 104 21.30 13.27 -33.56
N ASP A 105 21.12 12.85 -32.31
CA ASP A 105 22.18 12.64 -31.32
C ASP A 105 23.08 13.87 -31.08
N ALA A 106 22.55 15.08 -31.33
CA ALA A 106 23.29 16.32 -31.15
C ALA A 106 23.43 16.70 -29.67
N THR A 107 24.66 17.04 -29.27
CA THR A 107 24.93 17.75 -28.02
C THR A 107 24.74 19.25 -28.24
N LEU A 108 23.99 19.90 -27.36
CA LEU A 108 23.65 21.32 -27.47
C LEU A 108 24.36 22.16 -26.40
N LYS A 109 24.62 23.42 -26.73
CA LYS A 109 25.07 24.42 -25.78
C LYS A 109 24.04 25.54 -25.68
N PHE A 110 23.70 25.92 -24.46
CA PHE A 110 22.81 27.04 -24.19
C PHE A 110 23.49 28.02 -23.23
N GLU A 111 23.69 29.25 -23.68
CA GLU A 111 23.87 30.37 -22.76
C GLU A 111 22.49 30.80 -22.28
N VAL A 112 22.20 30.65 -20.99
CA VAL A 112 20.92 30.99 -20.37
C VAL A 112 21.16 32.08 -19.34
N GLU A 113 20.30 33.10 -19.34
CA GLU A 113 20.21 34.16 -18.34
C GLU A 113 18.85 34.08 -17.67
N VAL A 114 18.81 33.84 -16.35
CA VAL A 114 17.56 33.86 -15.59
C VAL A 114 17.25 35.30 -15.20
N LEU A 115 16.18 35.87 -15.76
CA LEU A 115 15.80 37.26 -15.50
C LEU A 115 14.97 37.38 -14.23
N ASP A 116 13.93 36.55 -14.14
CA ASP A 116 13.02 36.51 -13.00
C ASP A 116 12.23 35.20 -12.98
N TRP A 117 11.54 34.95 -11.88
CA TRP A 117 10.48 33.95 -11.82
C TRP A 117 9.39 34.39 -10.86
N ILE A 118 8.19 33.91 -11.12
CA ILE A 118 7.07 34.02 -10.18
C ILE A 118 6.60 32.62 -9.84
N GLY A 119 6.09 32.47 -8.62
CA GLY A 119 5.39 31.26 -8.24
C GLY A 119 4.13 31.12 -9.10
N GLU A 120 3.55 29.93 -9.09
CA GLU A 120 2.27 29.67 -9.74
C GLU A 120 1.24 30.71 -9.26
N ASP A 121 0.71 31.49 -10.20
CA ASP A 121 -0.23 32.56 -9.89
C ASP A 121 -1.63 32.00 -9.68
N LEU A 122 -2.04 31.98 -8.41
CA LEU A 122 -3.35 31.52 -7.94
C LEU A 122 -4.34 32.67 -7.77
N SER A 123 -4.00 33.90 -8.17
CA SER A 123 -4.95 35.01 -8.11
C SER A 123 -6.09 34.80 -9.13
N PRO A 124 -7.35 35.12 -8.78
CA PRO A 124 -8.48 34.99 -9.71
C PRO A 124 -8.30 35.79 -11.01
N ASN A 125 -7.54 36.90 -10.94
CA ASN A 125 -7.33 37.81 -12.07
C ASN A 125 -6.02 37.56 -12.82
N LYS A 126 -5.22 36.56 -12.42
CA LYS A 126 -3.87 36.31 -12.94
C LYS A 126 -2.96 37.56 -12.89
N ASP A 127 -3.06 38.29 -11.78
CA ASP A 127 -2.31 39.53 -11.51
C ASP A 127 -1.07 39.33 -10.62
N ALA A 128 -0.71 38.07 -10.36
CA ALA A 128 0.42 37.66 -9.54
C ALA A 128 0.32 38.10 -8.06
N SER A 129 -0.86 38.52 -7.58
CA SER A 129 -1.07 38.89 -6.17
C SER A 129 -1.05 37.71 -5.19
N ILE A 130 -1.25 36.50 -5.68
CA ILE A 130 -1.21 35.26 -4.90
C ILE A 130 -0.31 34.27 -5.63
N GLN A 131 0.90 34.05 -5.12
CA GLN A 131 1.87 33.16 -5.74
C GLN A 131 2.12 31.93 -4.87
N ARG A 132 2.09 30.76 -5.48
CA ARG A 132 2.48 29.49 -4.86
C ARG A 132 3.86 29.08 -5.36
N PHE A 133 4.79 28.93 -4.42
CA PHE A 133 6.10 28.33 -4.68
C PHE A 133 6.09 26.96 -4.03
N GLN A 134 6.01 25.89 -4.83
CA GLN A 134 6.00 24.53 -4.30
C GLN A 134 7.43 24.08 -3.98
N ILE A 135 7.89 24.43 -2.78
CA ILE A 135 9.25 24.12 -2.33
C ILE A 135 9.38 22.62 -1.96
N VAL A 136 8.40 22.06 -1.23
CA VAL A 136 8.22 20.61 -0.94
C VAL A 136 6.72 20.34 -0.64
N ALA A 137 6.25 19.10 -0.81
CA ALA A 137 4.89 18.71 -0.42
C ALA A 137 4.67 18.83 1.12
N GLY A 138 3.50 19.33 1.55
CA GLY A 138 3.25 19.78 2.93
C GLY A 138 3.47 18.75 4.03
N GLU A 139 3.38 17.46 3.72
CA GLU A 139 3.56 16.38 4.68
C GLU A 139 5.04 16.16 5.09
N ASP A 140 5.99 16.78 4.37
CA ASP A 140 7.43 16.73 4.65
C ASP A 140 7.92 17.78 5.67
N GLN A 141 7.09 18.74 6.08
CA GLN A 141 7.47 19.87 6.96
C GLN A 141 6.89 19.75 8.38
N GLY A 142 6.58 18.54 8.83
CA GLY A 142 5.96 18.33 10.15
C GLY A 142 4.52 18.84 10.24
N ILE A 143 3.81 18.93 9.11
CA ILE A 143 2.37 19.13 9.10
C ILE A 143 1.72 17.82 9.52
N VAL A 144 1.01 17.86 10.64
CA VAL A 144 0.37 16.67 11.21
C VAL A 144 -0.98 16.37 10.53
N GLU A 145 -1.39 15.10 10.57
CA GLU A 145 -2.66 14.62 10.00
C GLU A 145 -3.87 15.48 10.42
N GLY A 146 -3.94 15.87 11.69
CA GLY A 146 -5.01 16.72 12.20
C GLY A 146 -5.03 18.13 11.59
N LEU A 147 -3.87 18.65 11.17
CA LEU A 147 -3.77 19.96 10.53
C LEU A 147 -4.26 19.87 9.08
N GLU A 148 -3.89 18.83 8.34
CA GLU A 148 -4.43 18.59 6.99
C GLU A 148 -5.96 18.44 7.00
N ALA A 149 -6.48 17.65 7.93
CA ALA A 149 -7.93 17.46 8.08
C ALA A 149 -8.65 18.76 8.45
N ALA A 150 -8.01 19.64 9.22
CA ALA A 150 -8.55 20.96 9.55
C ALA A 150 -8.53 21.89 8.34
N LEU A 151 -7.42 21.93 7.57
CA LEU A 151 -7.26 22.78 6.39
C LEU A 151 -8.34 22.53 5.32
N ALA A 152 -8.86 21.30 5.21
CA ALA A 152 -9.98 20.98 4.32
C ALA A 152 -11.28 21.75 4.63
N LYS A 153 -11.38 22.40 5.80
CA LYS A 153 -12.55 23.18 6.24
C LYS A 153 -12.33 24.69 6.25
N PHE A 154 -11.10 25.15 5.97
CA PHE A 154 -10.77 26.57 5.99
C PHE A 154 -11.36 27.29 4.78
N ARG A 155 -11.66 28.58 4.95
CA ARG A 155 -11.99 29.50 3.86
C ARG A 155 -10.77 30.31 3.45
N ILE A 156 -10.74 30.77 2.20
CA ILE A 156 -9.70 31.70 1.74
C ILE A 156 -9.75 32.98 2.58
N GLY A 157 -8.59 33.42 3.06
CA GLY A 157 -8.41 34.53 3.98
C GLY A 157 -8.65 34.20 5.47
N GLU A 158 -9.07 32.97 5.80
CA GLU A 158 -9.33 32.59 7.19
C GLU A 158 -8.03 32.42 7.98
N LYS A 159 -7.96 33.06 9.15
CA LYS A 159 -6.90 32.87 10.14
C LYS A 159 -7.47 32.25 11.41
N SER A 160 -7.05 31.03 11.71
CA SER A 160 -7.62 30.23 12.81
C SER A 160 -6.53 29.60 13.67
N ARG A 161 -6.81 29.51 14.97
CA ARG A 161 -6.00 28.80 15.97
C ARG A 161 -6.52 27.38 16.10
N LEU A 162 -5.65 26.38 15.92
CA LEU A 162 -6.00 24.97 15.97
C LEU A 162 -5.26 24.29 17.12
N VAL A 163 -6.00 23.51 17.91
CA VAL A 163 -5.43 22.63 18.94
C VAL A 163 -5.64 21.19 18.50
N ILE A 164 -4.55 20.50 18.20
CA ILE A 164 -4.56 19.15 17.63
C ILE A 164 -4.06 18.18 18.69
N LYS A 165 -4.92 17.22 19.04
CA LYS A 165 -4.58 16.19 20.03
C LYS A 165 -3.47 15.27 19.52
N SER A 166 -2.61 14.79 20.41
CA SER A 166 -1.49 13.89 20.13
C SER A 166 -1.82 12.77 19.12
N LYS A 167 -3.00 12.14 19.27
CA LYS A 167 -3.49 11.08 18.38
C LYS A 167 -3.60 11.48 16.90
N PHE A 168 -3.70 12.77 16.61
CA PHE A 168 -3.73 13.36 15.26
C PHE A 168 -2.51 14.26 14.99
N ALA A 169 -1.54 14.24 15.91
CA ALA A 169 -0.29 15.00 15.84
C ALA A 169 0.91 14.05 15.65
N PHE A 170 1.97 14.21 16.45
CA PHE A 170 3.19 13.40 16.39
C PHE A 170 3.13 12.09 17.18
N LYS A 171 1.99 11.78 17.82
CA LYS A 171 1.70 10.50 18.50
C LYS A 171 2.83 10.14 19.48
N LYS A 172 3.10 8.84 19.67
CA LYS A 172 4.14 8.31 20.58
C LYS A 172 5.58 8.62 20.15
N THR A 173 5.77 9.10 18.93
CA THR A 173 7.10 9.41 18.37
C THR A 173 7.58 10.80 18.78
N GLY A 174 6.67 11.76 18.94
CA GLY A 174 7.05 13.17 19.08
C GLY A 174 7.74 13.71 17.83
N ASN A 175 8.35 14.88 17.93
CA ASN A 175 9.18 15.45 16.86
C ASN A 175 10.41 16.15 17.45
N LYS A 176 11.60 15.58 17.22
CA LYS A 176 12.85 16.11 17.75
C LYS A 176 13.26 17.45 17.13
N GLU A 177 12.94 17.68 15.87
CA GLU A 177 13.27 18.92 15.16
C GLU A 177 12.56 20.13 15.78
N PHE A 178 11.31 19.93 16.21
CA PHE A 178 10.49 20.96 16.85
C PHE A 178 10.47 20.89 18.38
N ASN A 179 11.31 20.04 19.00
CA ASN A 179 11.32 19.79 20.45
C ASN A 179 9.95 19.37 21.01
N ILE A 180 9.17 18.62 20.24
CA ILE A 180 7.84 18.14 20.63
C ILE A 180 8.01 16.75 21.28
N PRO A 181 7.64 16.58 22.56
CA PRO A 181 7.78 15.30 23.22
C PRO A 181 6.78 14.26 22.68
N PRO A 182 7.05 12.97 22.89
CA PRO A 182 6.07 11.92 22.71
C PRO A 182 4.75 12.25 23.40
N ASP A 183 3.66 11.92 22.71
CA ASP A 183 2.28 12.07 23.17
C ASP A 183 1.82 13.53 23.46
N ALA A 184 2.54 14.52 22.94
CA ALA A 184 2.17 15.92 23.07
C ALA A 184 1.00 16.34 22.15
N ASP A 185 0.10 17.15 22.69
CA ASP A 185 -0.81 17.96 21.90
C ASP A 185 -0.03 19.11 21.25
N VAL A 186 -0.45 19.55 20.07
CA VAL A 186 0.21 20.63 19.32
C VAL A 186 -0.79 21.73 18.97
N GLU A 187 -0.28 22.96 18.93
CA GLU A 187 -1.08 24.13 18.61
C GLU A 187 -0.52 24.83 17.37
N TYR A 188 -1.40 25.20 16.45
CA TYR A 188 -1.05 25.94 15.24
C TYR A 188 -1.86 27.23 15.13
N ILE A 189 -1.23 28.26 14.57
CA ILE A 189 -1.93 29.43 14.04
C ILE A 189 -1.77 29.37 12.53
N VAL A 190 -2.88 29.24 11.83
CA VAL A 190 -2.91 28.95 10.40
C VAL A 190 -3.68 30.05 9.70
N GLU A 191 -3.14 30.53 8.59
CA GLU A 191 -3.78 31.50 7.71
C GLU A 191 -3.89 30.91 6.31
N MET A 192 -5.12 30.64 5.86
CA MET A 192 -5.40 30.08 4.55
C MET A 192 -5.36 31.20 3.51
N LYS A 193 -4.20 31.45 2.93
CA LYS A 193 -4.04 32.51 1.93
C LYS A 193 -4.72 32.19 0.61
N SER A 194 -4.59 30.95 0.15
CA SER A 194 -5.25 30.44 -1.04
C SER A 194 -5.19 28.92 -1.04
N PHE A 195 -6.09 28.29 -1.78
CA PHE A 195 -5.99 26.89 -2.14
C PHE A 195 -6.55 26.72 -3.55
N GLU A 196 -5.98 25.78 -4.28
CA GLU A 196 -6.58 25.28 -5.50
C GLU A 196 -7.22 23.94 -5.17
N LYS A 197 -8.53 23.83 -5.37
CA LYS A 197 -9.17 22.52 -5.36
C LYS A 197 -8.79 21.88 -6.69
N LEU A 198 -7.99 20.81 -6.65
CA LEU A 198 -7.81 19.95 -7.81
C LEU A 198 -9.20 19.64 -8.39
N ALA A 199 -9.36 19.87 -9.69
CA ALA A 199 -10.58 19.53 -10.39
C ALA A 199 -10.94 18.08 -10.04
N ASP A 200 -12.22 17.82 -9.79
CA ASP A 200 -12.61 16.48 -9.42
C ASP A 200 -12.34 15.54 -10.62
N VAL A 201 -11.98 14.27 -10.37
CA VAL A 201 -11.51 13.34 -11.42
C VAL A 201 -12.47 13.28 -12.62
N TRP A 202 -13.78 13.30 -12.36
CA TRP A 202 -14.84 13.30 -13.36
C TRP A 202 -14.91 14.53 -14.28
N SER A 203 -14.13 15.57 -14.00
CA SER A 203 -14.04 16.81 -14.79
C SER A 203 -12.71 16.98 -15.53
N MET A 204 -11.81 16.00 -15.42
CA MET A 204 -10.51 16.01 -16.08
C MET A 204 -10.58 15.24 -17.41
N GLU A 205 -9.85 15.72 -18.41
CA GLU A 205 -9.64 14.95 -19.66
C GLU A 205 -8.79 13.70 -19.39
N PRO A 206 -9.03 12.57 -20.06
CA PRO A 206 -8.34 11.29 -19.78
C PRO A 206 -6.80 11.38 -19.83
N GLU A 207 -6.24 12.17 -20.75
CA GLU A 207 -4.80 12.41 -20.84
C GLU A 207 -4.27 13.16 -19.61
N THR A 208 -5.06 14.11 -19.09
CA THR A 208 -4.71 14.86 -17.86
C THR A 208 -4.73 13.94 -16.65
N ILE A 209 -5.70 13.04 -16.58
CA ILE A 209 -5.80 12.04 -15.51
C ILE A 209 -4.55 11.14 -15.49
N ILE A 210 -4.09 10.69 -16.65
CA ILE A 210 -2.84 9.91 -16.79
C ILE A 210 -1.63 10.71 -16.29
N GLU A 211 -1.54 11.99 -16.64
CA GLU A 211 -0.41 12.83 -16.21
C GLU A 211 -0.42 13.05 -14.69
N GLN A 212 -1.59 13.29 -14.09
CA GLN A 212 -1.73 13.39 -12.63
C GLN A 212 -1.39 12.07 -11.91
N ALA A 213 -1.75 10.93 -12.53
CA ALA A 213 -1.38 9.62 -12.03
C ALA A 213 0.15 9.38 -12.07
N LYS A 214 0.84 9.83 -13.12
CA LYS A 214 2.31 9.78 -13.22
C LYS A 214 2.99 10.60 -12.13
N ILE A 215 2.56 11.86 -11.94
CA ILE A 215 3.08 12.75 -10.90
C ILE A 215 2.89 12.11 -9.51
N SER A 216 1.71 11.55 -9.25
CA SER A 216 1.41 10.90 -7.97
C SER A 216 2.25 9.63 -7.74
N LYS A 217 2.53 8.86 -8.79
CA LYS A 217 3.41 7.69 -8.75
C LYS A 217 4.87 8.07 -8.46
N GLU A 218 5.35 9.16 -9.04
CA GLU A 218 6.70 9.66 -8.77
C GLU A 218 6.83 10.11 -7.31
N LYS A 219 5.86 10.89 -6.82
CA LYS A 219 5.77 11.30 -5.41
C LYS A 219 5.77 10.09 -4.48
N SER A 220 4.97 9.06 -4.77
CA SER A 220 4.92 7.87 -3.91
C SER A 220 6.26 7.14 -3.85
N THR A 221 6.99 7.09 -4.96
CA THR A 221 8.33 6.51 -5.04
C THR A 221 9.34 7.31 -4.22
N ASN A 222 9.28 8.65 -4.28
CA ASN A 222 10.18 9.52 -3.52
C ASN A 222 9.92 9.43 -2.00
N TYR A 223 8.66 9.39 -1.57
CA TYR A 223 8.32 9.16 -0.17
C TYR A 223 8.77 7.80 0.33
N PHE A 224 8.64 6.75 -0.50
CA PHE A 224 9.11 5.43 -0.14
C PHE A 224 10.63 5.40 0.08
N LYS A 225 11.41 6.00 -0.84
CA LYS A 225 12.87 6.14 -0.71
C LYS A 225 13.27 6.89 0.56
N SER A 226 12.45 7.85 0.98
CA SER A 226 12.65 8.65 2.19
C SER A 226 12.15 7.96 3.47
N GLY A 227 11.70 6.70 3.40
CA GLY A 227 11.19 5.94 4.55
C GLY A 227 9.79 6.36 5.03
N LYS A 228 9.12 7.26 4.31
CA LYS A 228 7.81 7.82 4.68
C LYS A 228 6.69 6.94 4.12
N TYR A 229 6.56 5.71 4.65
CA TYR A 229 5.69 4.66 4.06
C TYR A 229 4.21 5.04 4.01
N HIS A 230 3.66 5.69 5.04
CA HIS A 230 2.26 6.12 5.02
C HIS A 230 1.97 7.12 3.89
N LEU A 231 2.92 8.00 3.57
CA LEU A 231 2.77 9.00 2.52
C LEU A 231 2.92 8.38 1.13
N ALA A 232 3.85 7.42 1.03
CA ALA A 232 3.99 6.59 -0.15
C ALA A 232 2.67 5.85 -0.46
N ILE A 233 2.02 5.25 0.55
CA ILE A 233 0.70 4.61 0.42
C ILE A 233 -0.36 5.63 -0.01
N LYS A 234 -0.43 6.79 0.64
CA LYS A 234 -1.37 7.86 0.32
C LYS A 234 -1.29 8.28 -1.14
N MET A 235 -0.09 8.56 -1.63
CA MET A 235 0.12 8.97 -3.02
C MET A 235 -0.12 7.83 -4.01
N SER A 236 0.28 6.59 -3.68
CA SER A 236 -0.03 5.43 -4.54
C SER A 236 -1.53 5.10 -4.60
N ARG A 237 -2.30 5.36 -3.54
CA ARG A 237 -3.77 5.24 -3.58
C ARG A 237 -4.40 6.28 -4.49
N LYS A 238 -3.87 7.50 -4.55
CA LYS A 238 -4.33 8.51 -5.54
C LYS A 238 -4.14 8.04 -6.97
N VAL A 239 -3.03 7.35 -7.28
CA VAL A 239 -2.82 6.75 -8.61
C VAL A 239 -3.94 5.76 -8.95
N VAL A 240 -4.35 4.92 -7.99
CA VAL A 240 -5.47 4.00 -8.20
C VAL A 240 -6.77 4.76 -8.38
N GLU A 241 -7.03 5.77 -7.53
CA GLU A 241 -8.24 6.60 -7.61
C GLU A 241 -8.39 7.28 -8.98
N TYR A 242 -7.30 7.78 -9.55
CA TYR A 242 -7.30 8.36 -10.90
C TYR A 242 -7.59 7.33 -12.01
N LEU A 243 -7.20 6.07 -11.83
CA LEU A 243 -7.11 5.11 -12.93
C LEU A 243 -8.09 3.92 -12.82
N GLU A 244 -8.80 3.74 -11.71
CA GLU A 244 -9.67 2.56 -11.49
C GLU A 244 -10.97 2.61 -12.29
N SER A 245 -11.43 3.80 -12.70
CA SER A 245 -12.62 4.00 -13.54
C SER A 245 -12.33 3.60 -15.00
N ASP A 246 -12.86 2.46 -15.46
CA ASP A 246 -12.64 1.98 -16.85
C ASP A 246 -13.40 2.82 -17.90
N SER A 247 -14.49 3.51 -17.51
CA SER A 247 -15.38 4.22 -18.44
C SER A 247 -14.78 5.47 -19.07
N GLU A 248 -13.67 5.98 -18.52
CA GLU A 248 -13.07 7.26 -18.91
C GLU A 248 -11.95 7.10 -19.95
N PHE A 249 -11.51 5.87 -20.25
CA PHE A 249 -10.34 5.63 -21.11
C PHE A 249 -10.70 4.92 -22.41
N ASP A 250 -10.28 5.50 -23.53
CA ASP A 250 -10.39 4.89 -24.86
C ASP A 250 -9.39 3.74 -25.07
N GLU A 251 -9.54 2.98 -26.18
CA GLU A 251 -8.64 1.85 -26.49
C GLU A 251 -7.18 2.27 -26.65
N LYS A 252 -6.91 3.55 -26.95
CA LYS A 252 -5.57 4.07 -27.15
C LYS A 252 -4.84 4.30 -25.81
N LEU A 253 -5.55 4.78 -24.80
CA LEU A 253 -4.98 5.10 -23.48
C LEU A 253 -5.03 3.92 -22.50
N LYS A 254 -5.90 2.92 -22.73
CA LYS A 254 -6.01 1.72 -21.87
C LYS A 254 -4.67 1.02 -21.59
N PRO A 255 -3.79 0.75 -22.56
CA PRO A 255 -2.51 0.10 -22.29
C PRO A 255 -1.61 0.90 -21.33
N GLU A 256 -1.53 2.21 -21.51
CA GLU A 256 -0.74 3.10 -20.65
C GLU A 256 -1.33 3.17 -19.23
N ARG A 257 -2.66 3.27 -19.13
CA ARG A 257 -3.38 3.23 -17.87
C ARG A 257 -3.15 1.92 -17.13
N ASP A 258 -3.30 0.78 -17.78
CA ASP A 258 -3.15 -0.54 -17.15
C ASP A 258 -1.72 -0.76 -16.66
N GLN A 259 -0.72 -0.30 -17.41
CA GLN A 259 0.68 -0.34 -16.99
C GLN A 259 0.93 0.52 -15.74
N LEU A 260 0.35 1.72 -15.69
CA LEU A 260 0.44 2.60 -14.51
C LEU A 260 -0.30 2.03 -13.30
N LEU A 261 -1.50 1.50 -13.50
CA LEU A 261 -2.33 0.90 -12.46
C LEU A 261 -1.68 -0.37 -11.89
N LEU A 262 -1.11 -1.23 -12.74
CA LEU A 262 -0.29 -2.37 -12.32
C LEU A 262 0.89 -1.90 -11.45
N SER A 263 1.62 -0.88 -11.91
CA SER A 263 2.73 -0.31 -11.14
C SER A 263 2.28 0.24 -9.78
N ALA A 264 1.09 0.85 -9.69
CA ALA A 264 0.54 1.38 -8.46
C ALA A 264 0.21 0.26 -7.46
N TYR A 265 -0.47 -0.80 -7.90
CA TYR A 265 -0.80 -1.94 -7.06
C TYR A 265 0.44 -2.71 -6.61
N LEU A 266 1.45 -2.85 -7.47
CA LEU A 266 2.75 -3.42 -7.08
C LEU A 266 3.41 -2.60 -5.98
N ASN A 267 3.41 -1.27 -6.10
CA ASN A 267 3.95 -0.37 -5.08
C ASN A 267 3.17 -0.47 -3.77
N LEU A 268 1.84 -0.43 -3.80
CA LEU A 268 0.99 -0.61 -2.62
C LEU A 268 1.27 -1.93 -1.92
N GLY A 269 1.37 -3.04 -2.67
CA GLY A 269 1.71 -4.35 -2.10
C GLY A 269 3.04 -4.34 -1.35
N LEU A 270 4.06 -3.63 -1.86
CA LEU A 270 5.32 -3.46 -1.16
C LEU A 270 5.18 -2.55 0.08
N PHE A 271 4.51 -1.41 -0.06
CA PHE A 271 4.44 -0.42 1.00
C PHE A 271 3.64 -0.93 2.21
N TYR A 272 2.56 -1.69 1.96
CA TYR A 272 1.80 -2.35 3.02
C TYR A 272 2.60 -3.43 3.74
N LEU A 273 3.43 -4.21 3.02
CA LEU A 273 4.37 -5.13 3.66
C LEU A 273 5.36 -4.41 4.59
N MET A 274 5.85 -3.22 4.21
CA MET A 274 6.76 -2.44 5.05
C MET A 274 6.15 -1.95 6.36
N ILE A 275 4.82 -1.73 6.40
CA ILE A 275 4.10 -1.35 7.63
C ILE A 275 3.40 -2.55 8.29
N ASN A 276 3.69 -3.77 7.84
CA ASN A 276 3.10 -5.02 8.33
C ASN A 276 1.56 -5.11 8.20
N ASP A 277 0.97 -4.36 7.28
CA ASP A 277 -0.44 -4.47 6.92
C ASP A 277 -0.62 -5.57 5.86
N ASN A 278 -0.56 -6.82 6.32
CA ASN A 278 -0.54 -7.98 5.44
C ASN A 278 -1.88 -8.20 4.71
N PHE A 279 -2.99 -7.73 5.28
CA PHE A 279 -4.30 -7.85 4.65
C PHE A 279 -4.38 -6.97 3.40
N GLU A 280 -4.03 -5.69 3.53
CA GLU A 280 -4.03 -4.77 2.40
C GLU A 280 -2.93 -5.10 1.38
N ALA A 281 -1.78 -5.59 1.82
CA ALA A 281 -0.75 -6.11 0.92
C ALA A 281 -1.27 -7.24 0.02
N LYS A 282 -2.00 -8.21 0.60
CA LYS A 282 -2.62 -9.32 -0.14
C LYS A 282 -3.63 -8.80 -1.18
N ASN A 283 -4.47 -7.84 -0.78
CA ASN A 283 -5.52 -7.28 -1.64
C ASN A 283 -4.90 -6.52 -2.83
N ALA A 284 -3.92 -5.66 -2.57
CA ALA A 284 -3.21 -4.92 -3.60
C ALA A 284 -2.51 -5.85 -4.61
N CYS A 285 -1.82 -6.90 -4.14
CA CYS A 285 -1.21 -7.87 -5.05
C CYS A 285 -2.25 -8.69 -5.83
N THR A 286 -3.43 -8.97 -5.25
CA THR A 286 -4.51 -9.63 -5.98
C THR A 286 -5.05 -8.75 -7.11
N LYS A 287 -5.21 -7.44 -6.86
CA LYS A 287 -5.56 -6.47 -7.90
C LYS A 287 -4.48 -6.36 -8.99
N ALA A 288 -3.19 -6.38 -8.62
CA ALA A 288 -2.10 -6.44 -9.60
C ALA A 288 -2.17 -7.70 -10.49
N LEU A 289 -2.46 -8.86 -9.90
CA LEU A 289 -2.59 -10.14 -10.63
C LEU A 289 -3.85 -10.23 -11.50
N ALA A 290 -4.86 -9.40 -11.24
CA ALA A 290 -6.00 -9.27 -12.14
C ALA A 290 -5.62 -8.57 -13.46
N ILE A 291 -4.59 -7.71 -13.43
CA ILE A 291 -4.05 -7.02 -14.61
C ILE A 291 -2.99 -7.89 -15.30
N ASP A 292 -2.03 -8.41 -14.55
CA ASP A 292 -0.99 -9.33 -15.03
C ASP A 292 -0.91 -10.56 -14.12
N SER A 293 -1.59 -11.63 -14.53
CA SER A 293 -1.70 -12.89 -13.77
C SER A 293 -0.38 -13.62 -13.56
N SER A 294 0.64 -13.27 -14.35
CA SER A 294 1.98 -13.88 -14.31
C SER A 294 3.03 -13.01 -13.63
N ASN A 295 2.62 -11.92 -12.97
CA ASN A 295 3.57 -10.97 -12.42
C ASN A 295 4.37 -11.56 -11.24
N GLU A 296 5.67 -11.78 -11.46
CA GLU A 296 6.60 -12.35 -10.46
C GLU A 296 6.54 -11.59 -9.12
N LYS A 297 6.56 -10.26 -9.16
CA LYS A 297 6.60 -9.41 -7.96
C LYS A 297 5.30 -9.50 -7.17
N ALA A 298 4.16 -9.49 -7.86
CA ALA A 298 2.86 -9.59 -7.20
C ALA A 298 2.65 -10.97 -6.56
N LEU A 299 2.98 -12.07 -7.27
CA LEU A 299 2.91 -13.43 -6.72
C LEU A 299 3.79 -13.57 -5.48
N PHE A 300 5.04 -13.10 -5.56
CA PHE A 300 5.97 -13.19 -4.44
C PHE A 300 5.49 -12.40 -3.22
N ARG A 301 5.10 -11.13 -3.42
CA ARG A 301 4.61 -10.26 -2.32
C ARG A 301 3.30 -10.76 -1.73
N ARG A 302 2.36 -11.25 -2.56
CA ARG A 302 1.12 -11.89 -2.07
C ARG A 302 1.42 -13.12 -1.23
N GLY A 303 2.38 -13.95 -1.65
CA GLY A 303 2.85 -15.09 -0.88
C GLY A 303 3.40 -14.69 0.50
N GLN A 304 4.19 -13.61 0.57
CA GLN A 304 4.70 -13.08 1.85
C GLN A 304 3.56 -12.63 2.78
N ALA A 305 2.59 -11.87 2.23
CA ALA A 305 1.43 -11.40 2.96
C ALA A 305 0.57 -12.56 3.49
N LEU A 306 0.27 -13.56 2.64
CA LEU A 306 -0.48 -14.76 3.02
C LEU A 306 0.21 -15.55 4.13
N LEU A 307 1.53 -15.70 4.04
CA LEU A 307 2.30 -16.39 5.07
C LEU A 307 2.20 -15.66 6.42
N ALA A 308 2.32 -14.33 6.41
CA ALA A 308 2.15 -13.51 7.61
C ALA A 308 0.71 -13.56 8.17
N LEU A 309 -0.30 -13.77 7.32
CA LEU A 309 -1.70 -14.01 7.70
C LEU A 309 -1.98 -15.44 8.17
N SER A 310 -0.96 -16.28 8.36
CA SER A 310 -1.10 -17.68 8.74
C SER A 310 -1.87 -18.54 7.73
N GLN A 311 -1.75 -18.23 6.43
CA GLN A 311 -2.33 -18.99 5.30
C GLN A 311 -1.22 -19.66 4.46
N PRO A 312 -0.47 -20.64 5.02
CA PRO A 312 0.74 -21.14 4.38
C PRO A 312 0.50 -21.98 3.12
N GLU A 313 -0.64 -22.64 2.96
CA GLU A 313 -0.99 -23.41 1.78
C GLU A 313 -1.12 -22.51 0.55
N GLU A 314 -1.90 -21.43 0.67
CA GLU A 314 -2.06 -20.43 -0.39
C GLU A 314 -0.74 -19.70 -0.67
N ALA A 315 0.01 -19.35 0.38
CA ALA A 315 1.33 -18.74 0.26
C ALA A 315 2.30 -19.62 -0.54
N LYS A 316 2.34 -20.92 -0.22
CA LYS A 316 3.17 -21.90 -0.91
C LYS A 316 2.83 -21.98 -2.40
N SER A 317 1.54 -22.04 -2.73
CA SER A 317 1.08 -22.07 -4.13
C SER A 317 1.56 -20.84 -4.91
N ASN A 318 1.50 -19.64 -4.31
CA ASN A 318 2.03 -18.41 -4.91
C ASN A 318 3.54 -18.48 -5.18
N PHE A 319 4.34 -18.95 -4.21
CA PHE A 319 5.79 -19.09 -4.41
C PHE A 319 6.15 -20.17 -5.44
N GLU A 320 5.36 -21.24 -5.53
CA GLU A 320 5.55 -22.27 -6.57
C GLU A 320 5.26 -21.69 -7.97
N MET A 321 4.27 -20.81 -8.12
CA MET A 321 4.06 -20.07 -9.37
C MET A 321 5.25 -19.17 -9.71
N VAL A 322 5.85 -18.50 -8.72
CA VAL A 322 7.09 -17.71 -8.93
C VAL A 322 8.22 -18.59 -9.47
N ILE A 323 8.40 -19.79 -8.94
CA ILE A 323 9.43 -20.74 -9.43
C ILE A 323 9.13 -21.21 -10.85
N LYS A 324 7.85 -21.41 -11.22
CA LYS A 324 7.47 -21.75 -12.59
C LYS A 324 7.84 -20.65 -13.58
N ILE A 325 7.68 -19.38 -13.19
CA ILE A 325 8.04 -18.23 -14.03
C ILE A 325 9.56 -18.02 -14.03
N LYS A 326 10.21 -18.19 -12.87
CA LYS A 326 11.64 -17.91 -12.68
C LYS A 326 12.28 -19.00 -11.81
N PRO A 327 12.76 -20.09 -12.45
CA PRO A 327 13.28 -21.27 -11.74
C PRO A 327 14.44 -20.98 -10.76
N ASN A 328 15.24 -19.93 -11.04
CA ASN A 328 16.41 -19.57 -10.25
C ASN A 328 16.10 -18.62 -9.06
N ASN A 329 14.83 -18.40 -8.72
CA ASN A 329 14.46 -17.53 -7.61
C ASN A 329 14.70 -18.21 -6.25
N THR A 330 15.91 -18.03 -5.70
CA THR A 330 16.33 -18.61 -4.42
C THR A 330 15.50 -18.12 -3.22
N ALA A 331 14.97 -16.89 -3.29
CA ALA A 331 14.11 -16.35 -2.25
C ALA A 331 12.77 -17.11 -2.17
N ALA A 332 12.17 -17.44 -3.32
CA ALA A 332 10.93 -18.21 -3.37
C ALA A 332 11.12 -19.63 -2.83
N VAL A 333 12.25 -20.28 -3.14
CA VAL A 333 12.59 -21.60 -2.57
C VAL A 333 12.65 -21.56 -1.04
N LYS A 334 13.30 -20.54 -0.46
CA LYS A 334 13.37 -20.36 1.00
C LYS A 334 11.99 -20.17 1.62
N GLN A 335 11.13 -19.37 0.99
CA GLN A 335 9.77 -19.15 1.47
C GLN A 335 8.89 -20.41 1.36
N ILE A 336 9.06 -21.24 0.33
CA ILE A 336 8.38 -22.54 0.22
C ILE A 336 8.75 -23.46 1.39
N ALA A 337 10.02 -23.48 1.78
CA ALA A 337 10.46 -24.24 2.96
C ALA A 337 9.78 -23.72 4.24
N ALA A 338 9.76 -22.39 4.45
CA ALA A 338 9.08 -21.77 5.58
C ALA A 338 7.57 -22.12 5.62
N CYS A 339 6.89 -22.13 4.46
CA CYS A 339 5.50 -22.58 4.37
C CYS A 339 5.34 -24.04 4.81
N ARG A 340 6.22 -24.95 4.34
CA ARG A 340 6.16 -26.38 4.71
C ARG A 340 6.33 -26.58 6.21
N ASP A 341 7.27 -25.87 6.81
CA ASP A 341 7.52 -25.95 8.25
C ASP A 341 6.30 -25.47 9.05
N MET A 342 5.66 -24.38 8.62
CA MET A 342 4.44 -23.88 9.28
C MET A 342 3.25 -24.82 9.11
N ILE A 343 3.06 -25.41 7.92
CA ILE A 343 2.01 -26.42 7.68
C ILE A 343 2.21 -27.63 8.61
N GLN A 344 3.45 -28.14 8.71
CA GLN A 344 3.75 -29.26 9.57
C GLN A 344 3.48 -28.94 11.04
N LYS A 345 3.86 -27.72 11.48
CA LYS A 345 3.61 -27.24 12.84
C LYS A 345 2.12 -27.12 13.14
N ASN A 346 1.33 -26.53 12.23
CA ASN A 346 -0.12 -26.38 12.37
C ASN A 346 -0.79 -27.75 12.50
N ARG A 347 -0.47 -28.69 11.60
CA ARG A 347 -1.00 -30.06 11.66
C ARG A 347 -0.64 -30.79 12.95
N ALA A 348 0.59 -30.62 13.45
CA ALA A 348 1.00 -31.20 14.72
C ALA A 348 0.22 -30.62 15.90
N GLN A 349 -0.01 -29.31 15.91
CA GLN A 349 -0.82 -28.62 16.92
C GLN A 349 -2.29 -29.05 16.86
N GLU A 350 -2.89 -29.09 15.67
CA GLU A 350 -4.25 -29.58 15.46
C GLU A 350 -4.41 -31.02 15.94
N LYS A 351 -3.50 -31.93 15.55
CA LYS A 351 -3.53 -33.32 16.00
C LYS A 351 -3.52 -33.42 17.52
N LYS A 352 -2.67 -32.63 18.19
CA LYS A 352 -2.60 -32.58 19.65
C LYS A 352 -3.89 -32.01 20.26
N LEU A 353 -4.42 -30.94 19.69
CA LEU A 353 -5.66 -30.30 20.13
C LEU A 353 -6.83 -31.27 20.04
N TYR A 354 -7.03 -31.92 18.89
CA TYR A 354 -8.10 -32.90 18.69
C TYR A 354 -7.94 -34.11 19.60
N ALA A 355 -6.73 -34.66 19.75
CA ALA A 355 -6.49 -35.77 20.68
C ALA A 355 -6.92 -35.42 22.12
N ASN A 356 -6.56 -34.22 22.59
CA ASN A 356 -6.97 -33.73 23.91
C ASN A 356 -8.49 -33.52 24.00
N MET A 357 -9.14 -33.02 22.94
CA MET A 357 -10.60 -32.87 22.90
C MET A 357 -11.31 -34.23 22.96
N PHE A 358 -10.87 -35.21 22.18
CA PHE A 358 -11.41 -36.58 22.21
C PHE A 358 -11.25 -37.24 23.57
N GLU A 359 -10.07 -37.11 24.21
CA GLU A 359 -9.85 -37.64 25.55
C GLU A 359 -10.79 -36.99 26.58
N LYS A 360 -11.01 -35.68 26.47
CA LYS A 360 -11.94 -34.95 27.35
C LYS A 360 -13.39 -35.36 27.12
N MET A 361 -13.82 -35.55 25.87
CA MET A 361 -15.16 -36.04 25.53
C MET A 361 -15.38 -37.45 26.05
N ALA A 362 -14.42 -38.36 25.82
CA ALA A 362 -14.49 -39.73 26.33
C ALA A 362 -14.58 -39.77 27.87
N LYS A 363 -13.83 -38.92 28.58
CA LYS A 363 -13.94 -38.77 30.04
C LYS A 363 -15.33 -38.25 30.46
N ALA A 364 -15.87 -37.28 29.75
CA ALA A 364 -17.20 -36.74 30.05
C ALA A 364 -18.32 -37.76 29.79
N ASP A 365 -18.24 -38.53 28.72
CA ASP A 365 -19.21 -39.59 28.42
C ASP A 365 -19.14 -40.71 29.46
N LYS A 366 -17.93 -41.12 29.85
CA LYS A 366 -17.74 -42.07 30.95
C LYS A 366 -18.33 -41.56 32.27
N GLN A 367 -18.12 -40.29 32.60
CA GLN A 367 -18.71 -39.68 33.81
C GLN A 367 -20.24 -39.66 33.76
N LYS A 368 -20.83 -39.34 32.61
CA LYS A 368 -22.29 -39.39 32.42
C LYS A 368 -22.82 -40.81 32.55
N GLU A 369 -22.12 -41.80 32.00
CA GLU A 369 -22.48 -43.22 32.12
C GLU A 369 -22.39 -43.68 33.59
N GLU A 370 -21.30 -43.35 34.29
CA GLU A 370 -21.15 -43.62 35.72
C GLU A 370 -22.25 -42.94 36.55
N GLU A 371 -22.62 -41.70 36.22
CA GLU A 371 -23.70 -40.98 36.89
C GLU A 371 -25.08 -41.57 36.57
N PHE A 372 -25.33 -41.99 35.32
CA PHE A 372 -26.54 -42.68 34.91
C PHE A 372 -26.69 -44.01 35.65
N LEU A 373 -25.63 -44.83 35.72
CA LEU A 373 -25.61 -46.08 36.47
C LEU A 373 -25.86 -45.86 37.96
N ARG A 374 -25.28 -44.81 38.57
CA ARG A 374 -25.54 -44.46 39.98
C ARG A 374 -26.99 -44.05 40.26
N ARG A 375 -27.70 -43.50 39.27
CA ARG A 375 -29.10 -43.09 39.40
C ARG A 375 -30.08 -44.22 39.15
N GLN A 376 -29.63 -45.36 38.60
CA GLN A 376 -30.49 -46.53 38.48
C GLN A 376 -30.74 -47.14 39.87
N PRO A 377 -31.98 -47.54 40.18
CA PRO A 377 -32.27 -48.27 41.41
C PRO A 377 -31.53 -49.61 41.41
N ASP A 378 -30.93 -49.96 42.55
CA ASP A 378 -30.23 -51.23 42.75
C ASP A 378 -31.23 -52.39 42.82
N VAL A 379 -31.49 -53.01 41.67
CA VAL A 379 -32.39 -54.17 41.55
C VAL A 379 -31.79 -55.47 42.08
N MET A 380 -30.56 -55.44 42.61
CA MET A 380 -29.85 -56.60 43.18
C MET A 380 -29.69 -56.50 44.71
N GLN A 381 -30.28 -55.49 45.36
CA GLN A 381 -30.42 -55.46 46.82
C GLN A 381 -31.54 -56.39 47.29
N GLY A 382 -31.29 -57.68 47.12
CA GLY A 382 -32.14 -58.76 47.59
C GLY A 382 -31.49 -60.10 47.26
N THR A 383 -31.53 -61.04 48.19
CA THR A 383 -31.12 -62.44 47.96
C THR A 383 -31.78 -62.95 46.68
N LEU A 384 -30.98 -63.45 45.73
CA LEU A 384 -31.45 -63.93 44.43
C LEU A 384 -32.57 -64.99 44.65
N GLY A 385 -33.83 -64.61 44.43
CA GLY A 385 -34.99 -65.51 44.60
C GLY A 385 -36.17 -64.99 45.42
N GLU A 386 -36.10 -63.81 46.06
CA GLU A 386 -37.25 -63.25 46.78
C GLU A 386 -37.88 -62.11 45.99
N TRP A 387 -38.93 -62.41 45.22
CA TRP A 387 -39.88 -61.37 44.80
C TRP A 387 -40.54 -60.81 46.06
N GLY A 388 -40.29 -59.53 46.37
CA GLY A 388 -41.01 -58.82 47.41
C GLY A 388 -42.51 -58.91 47.17
N GLN A 389 -43.29 -59.05 48.25
CA GLN A 389 -44.75 -59.25 48.19
C GLN A 389 -45.51 -58.19 47.37
N GLU A 390 -44.91 -57.04 47.08
CA GLU A 390 -45.51 -55.92 46.36
C GLU A 390 -45.35 -55.96 44.83
N GLU A 391 -44.53 -56.85 44.26
CA GLU A 391 -44.23 -56.84 42.81
C GLU A 391 -44.98 -57.91 41.99
N ARG A 392 -46.09 -58.45 42.50
CA ARG A 392 -46.95 -59.35 41.71
C ARG A 392 -47.91 -58.54 40.83
N PRO A 393 -47.93 -58.75 39.49
CA PRO A 393 -48.89 -58.08 38.62
C PRO A 393 -50.33 -58.40 39.07
N GLY A 394 -51.04 -57.37 39.54
CA GLY A 394 -52.43 -57.46 39.99
C GLY A 394 -52.64 -57.53 41.50
N GLY A 395 -51.59 -57.39 42.34
CA GLY A 395 -51.74 -57.21 43.80
C GLY A 395 -52.52 -58.32 44.52
N ARG A 396 -52.53 -59.52 43.96
CA ARG A 396 -53.28 -60.67 44.49
C ARG A 396 -52.39 -61.53 45.38
N ASP A 397 -52.94 -61.90 46.54
CA ASP A 397 -52.33 -62.86 47.45
C ASP A 397 -52.04 -64.19 46.73
N ALA A 398 -50.99 -64.90 47.19
CA ALA A 398 -50.68 -66.24 46.70
C ALA A 398 -51.88 -67.16 46.90
N THR A 399 -52.27 -67.85 45.82
CA THR A 399 -53.34 -68.85 45.86
C THR A 399 -52.93 -70.03 46.75
N ALA A 400 -53.91 -70.77 47.28
CA ALA A 400 -53.64 -71.93 48.15
C ALA A 400 -52.70 -72.96 47.48
N PHE A 401 -52.85 -73.16 46.16
CA PHE A 401 -52.01 -74.03 45.35
C PHE A 401 -50.53 -73.60 45.30
N GLU A 402 -50.26 -72.30 45.22
CA GLU A 402 -48.89 -71.74 45.18
C GLU A 402 -48.21 -71.77 46.55
N LYS A 403 -48.98 -71.71 47.65
CA LYS A 403 -48.45 -71.87 49.01
C LYS A 403 -48.05 -73.32 49.31
N GLU A 404 -48.74 -74.28 48.71
CA GLU A 404 -48.43 -75.71 48.88
C GLU A 404 -47.31 -76.21 47.95
N ASN A 405 -46.96 -75.46 46.90
CA ASN A 405 -45.97 -75.86 45.89
C ASN A 405 -44.89 -74.77 45.65
N PRO A 406 -43.96 -74.55 46.60
CA PRO A 406 -43.01 -73.43 46.55
C PRO A 406 -41.99 -73.50 45.41
N ASN A 407 -41.79 -74.68 44.80
CA ASN A 407 -40.82 -74.88 43.72
C ASN A 407 -41.34 -74.47 42.32
N ILE A 408 -42.63 -74.16 42.18
CA ILE A 408 -43.22 -73.74 40.89
C ILE A 408 -42.78 -72.33 40.45
N LEU A 409 -42.25 -71.51 41.36
CA LEU A 409 -41.73 -70.17 41.05
C LEU A 409 -40.29 -70.15 40.49
N MET A 410 -39.64 -71.31 40.35
CA MET A 410 -38.23 -71.44 39.93
C MET A 410 -38.07 -71.93 38.47
N LEU A 411 -38.99 -71.55 37.58
CA LEU A 411 -38.92 -71.90 36.16
C LEU A 411 -38.84 -70.64 35.27
N ASN A 412 -37.72 -69.90 35.39
CA ASN A 412 -37.00 -69.42 34.20
C ASN A 412 -35.59 -68.85 34.50
N ALA A 413 -34.85 -69.43 35.46
CA ALA A 413 -33.54 -68.89 35.84
C ALA A 413 -32.38 -69.36 34.95
N ASN A 414 -32.49 -70.51 34.25
CA ASN A 414 -31.32 -71.13 33.60
C ASN A 414 -31.54 -71.59 32.14
N GLY A 415 -32.27 -70.85 31.31
CA GLY A 415 -32.07 -70.80 29.85
C GLY A 415 -31.81 -72.11 29.07
N THR A 416 -32.39 -73.24 29.46
CA THR A 416 -32.32 -74.50 28.70
C THR A 416 -33.74 -74.95 28.36
N ASP A 417 -34.08 -74.85 27.08
CA ASP A 417 -35.34 -75.28 26.47
C ASP A 417 -35.58 -76.80 26.57
N GLU A 418 -35.93 -77.32 27.74
CA GLU A 418 -36.49 -78.67 27.85
C GLU A 418 -37.70 -78.73 28.79
N PHE A 419 -38.89 -78.78 28.19
CA PHE A 419 -40.11 -79.20 28.86
C PHE A 419 -40.20 -80.73 28.85
N LYS A 420 -40.36 -81.36 30.01
CA LYS A 420 -40.88 -82.73 30.11
C LYS A 420 -42.20 -82.75 30.88
N ASN A 421 -43.24 -83.16 30.17
CA ASN A 421 -44.59 -83.41 30.67
C ASN A 421 -44.60 -84.41 31.84
N MET A 422 -45.47 -84.15 32.82
CA MET A 422 -46.34 -85.18 33.37
C MET A 422 -47.77 -84.88 32.98
#